data_AF-A0A7C0VV01-F1
#
_entry.id   AF-A0A7C0VV01-F1
#
_cell.length_a   1.000
_cell.length_b   1.000
_cell.length_c   1.000
_cell.angle_alpha   90.00
_cell.angle_beta   90.00
_cell.angle_gamma   90.00
#
_symmetry.space_group_name_H-M   'P 1'
#
loop_
_entity.id
_entity.type
_entity.pdbx_description
1 polymer ?
#
loop_
_entity_poly.entity_id
_entity_poly.type
_entity_poly.pdbx_seq_one_letter_code
_entity_poly.pdbx_strand_id
1 'polypeptide(L)'
;MQRRSRHWRDDTVTQRREARDRILDAALEIAETRGWEAVRLAEAAHSAGVALADLPNWFREKEDLVDAWFERADRALLADAARPEFKGLPPRARLHRAIMTWLRTLATHRRATRQMVLTHLEPGHV
;
A
#
# COMPACT_ATOMS: atom_id res chain seq x y z
N MET A 1 -18.02 24.04 27.82
CA MET A 1 -16.68 23.95 27.19
C MET A 1 -16.12 22.55 27.43
N GLN A 2 -16.06 21.68 26.42
CA GLN A 2 -15.21 20.46 26.29
C GLN A 2 -15.73 19.60 25.13
N ARG A 3 -15.32 19.92 23.90
CA ARG A 3 -15.64 19.13 22.67
C ARG A 3 -14.54 19.23 21.60
N ARG A 4 -13.28 19.50 22.00
CA ARG A 4 -12.15 19.69 21.05
C ARG A 4 -11.11 18.56 21.04
N SER A 5 -11.27 17.53 21.87
CA SER A 5 -10.19 16.56 22.15
C SER A 5 -10.21 15.26 21.32
N ARG A 6 -11.16 15.09 20.39
CA ARG A 6 -11.30 13.87 19.54
C ARG A 6 -10.83 14.06 18.09
N HIS A 7 -11.07 15.22 17.49
CA HIS A 7 -10.77 15.52 16.08
C HIS A 7 -9.26 15.49 15.75
N TRP A 8 -8.41 16.05 16.62
CA TRP A 8 -6.95 16.14 16.39
C TRP A 8 -6.22 14.78 16.29
N ARG A 9 -6.73 13.73 16.96
CA ARG A 9 -6.14 12.38 16.84
C ARG A 9 -6.45 11.71 15.50
N ASP A 10 -7.57 12.05 14.88
CA ASP A 10 -7.96 11.47 13.59
C ASP A 10 -7.23 12.17 12.43
N ASP A 11 -7.04 13.48 12.56
CA ASP A 11 -6.29 14.30 11.59
C ASP A 11 -4.82 13.87 11.50
N THR A 12 -4.20 13.57 12.65
CA THR A 12 -2.83 13.06 12.69
C THR A 12 -2.72 11.68 12.07
N VAL A 13 -3.58 10.72 12.42
CA VAL A 13 -3.57 9.38 11.80
C VAL A 13 -3.81 9.44 10.29
N THR A 14 -4.69 10.34 9.84
CA THR A 14 -5.00 10.53 8.42
C THR A 14 -3.81 11.12 7.68
N GLN A 15 -3.22 12.21 8.18
CA GLN A 15 -2.03 12.83 7.59
C GLN A 15 -0.83 11.88 7.57
N ARG A 16 -0.68 11.07 8.62
CA ARG A 16 0.34 10.01 8.68
C ARG A 16 0.13 8.98 7.55
N ARG A 17 -1.11 8.54 7.32
CA ARG A 17 -1.44 7.62 6.23
C ARG A 17 -1.19 8.25 4.85
N GLU A 18 -1.58 9.50 4.66
CA GLU A 18 -1.36 10.23 3.41
C GLU A 18 0.13 10.36 3.07
N ALA A 19 0.99 10.63 4.06
CA ALA A 19 2.44 10.64 3.84
C ALA A 19 2.96 9.26 3.43
N ARG A 20 2.54 8.21 4.13
CA ARG A 20 2.93 6.82 3.82
C ARG A 20 2.47 6.41 2.42
N ASP A 21 1.24 6.74 2.04
CA ASP A 21 0.68 6.41 0.72
C ASP A 21 1.38 7.17 -0.40
N ARG A 22 1.74 8.45 -0.23
CA ARG A 22 2.53 9.21 -1.22
C ARG A 22 3.91 8.62 -1.47
N ILE A 23 4.61 8.19 -0.42
CA ILE A 23 5.93 7.54 -0.57
C ILE A 23 5.78 6.22 -1.34
N LEU A 24 4.74 5.43 -1.01
CA LEU A 24 4.45 4.19 -1.72
C LEU A 24 4.12 4.45 -3.21
N ASP A 25 3.33 5.47 -3.52
CA ASP A 25 3.00 5.84 -4.90
C ASP A 25 4.26 6.20 -5.70
N ALA A 26 5.12 7.07 -5.14
CA ALA A 26 6.39 7.41 -5.76
C ALA A 26 7.30 6.19 -5.97
N ALA A 27 7.35 5.27 -5.00
CA ALA A 27 8.11 4.03 -5.13
C ALA A 27 7.57 3.12 -6.24
N LEU A 28 6.24 3.00 -6.37
CA LEU A 28 5.59 2.22 -7.42
C LEU A 28 5.85 2.82 -8.81
N GLU A 29 5.87 4.15 -8.95
CA GLU A 29 6.24 4.82 -10.21
C GLU A 29 7.69 4.54 -10.60
N ILE A 30 8.63 4.61 -9.63
CA ILE A 30 10.03 4.24 -9.86
C ILE A 30 10.12 2.76 -10.29
N ALA A 31 9.39 1.87 -9.62
CA ALA A 31 9.38 0.44 -9.92
C ALA A 31 8.83 0.15 -11.32
N GLU A 32 7.76 0.83 -11.74
CA GLU A 32 7.16 0.64 -13.06
C GLU A 32 8.08 1.15 -14.19
N THR A 33 8.80 2.25 -13.95
CA THR A 33 9.70 2.86 -14.94
C THR A 33 11.05 2.14 -15.02
N ARG A 34 11.71 1.95 -13.88
CA ARG A 34 13.12 1.50 -13.76
C ARG A 34 13.27 0.09 -13.19
N GLY A 35 12.19 -0.51 -12.71
CA GLY A 35 12.19 -1.82 -12.08
C GLY A 35 12.33 -1.76 -10.55
N TRP A 36 11.81 -2.79 -9.88
CA TRP A 36 11.81 -2.89 -8.42
C TRP A 36 13.20 -2.75 -7.78
N GLU A 37 14.25 -3.31 -8.40
CA GLU A 37 15.63 -3.21 -7.88
C GLU A 37 16.20 -1.79 -7.89
N ALA A 38 15.68 -0.91 -8.75
CA ALA A 38 16.11 0.48 -8.78
C ALA A 38 15.45 1.33 -7.68
N VAL A 39 14.44 0.82 -6.97
CA VAL A 39 13.72 1.58 -5.95
C VAL A 39 14.62 1.87 -4.76
N ARG A 40 14.77 3.16 -4.43
CA ARG A 40 15.46 3.63 -3.23
C ARG A 40 14.47 4.41 -2.38
N LEU A 41 14.34 4.05 -1.09
CA LEU A 41 13.41 4.72 -0.18
C LEU A 41 13.65 6.23 -0.09
N ALA A 42 14.92 6.66 -0.07
CA ALA A 42 15.28 8.07 -0.02
C ALA A 42 14.79 8.84 -1.28
N GLU A 43 14.91 8.22 -2.45
CA GLU A 43 14.43 8.82 -3.70
C GLU A 43 12.89 8.90 -3.72
N ALA A 44 12.22 7.82 -3.32
CA ALA A 44 10.76 7.81 -3.21
C ALA A 44 10.24 8.87 -2.22
N ALA A 45 10.89 9.00 -1.05
CA ALA A 45 10.55 10.01 -0.05
C ALA A 45 10.74 11.43 -0.57
N HIS A 46 11.86 11.69 -1.25
CA HIS A 46 12.13 12.99 -1.86
C HIS A 46 11.08 13.35 -2.91
N SER A 47 10.77 12.42 -3.83
CA SER A 47 9.73 12.59 -4.86
C SER A 47 8.34 12.78 -4.26
N ALA A 48 8.07 12.15 -3.12
CA ALA A 48 6.83 12.31 -2.37
C ALA A 48 6.76 13.63 -1.57
N GLY A 49 7.83 14.42 -1.50
CA GLY A 49 7.89 15.65 -0.69
C GLY A 49 7.93 15.38 0.82
N VAL A 50 8.49 14.24 1.23
CA VAL A 50 8.70 13.87 2.64
C VAL A 50 10.19 14.04 2.98
N ALA A 51 10.49 14.68 4.10
CA ALA A 51 11.87 14.88 4.53
C ALA A 51 12.54 13.53 4.84
N LEU A 52 13.80 13.36 4.42
CA LEU A 52 14.56 12.12 4.65
C LEU A 52 14.72 11.79 6.15
N ALA A 53 14.77 12.80 7.01
CA ALA A 53 14.81 12.63 8.45
C ALA A 53 13.53 11.95 9.01
N ASP A 54 12.40 12.11 8.32
CA ASP A 54 11.12 11.52 8.71
C ASP A 54 10.87 10.15 8.07
N LEU A 55 11.64 9.76 7.06
CA LEU A 55 11.50 8.49 6.35
C LEU A 55 11.45 7.26 7.27
N PRO A 56 12.31 7.13 8.30
CA PRO A 56 12.28 5.99 9.22
C PRO A 56 10.97 5.85 10.01
N ASN A 57 10.14 6.90 10.08
CA ASN A 57 8.82 6.84 10.72
C ASN A 57 7.76 6.14 9.85
N TRP A 58 8.07 5.89 8.57
CA TRP A 58 7.17 5.33 7.55
C TRP A 58 7.66 4.01 6.99
N PHE A 59 8.93 3.98 6.59
CA PHE A 59 9.58 2.85 5.92
C PHE A 59 11.03 2.79 6.39
N ARG A 60 11.44 1.65 6.92
CA ARG A 60 12.81 1.38 7.37
C ARG A 60 13.59 0.68 6.27
N GLU A 61 12.94 -0.23 5.57
CA GLU A 61 13.54 -1.11 4.57
C GLU A 61 12.68 -1.18 3.30
N LYS A 62 13.25 -1.66 2.20
CA LYS A 62 12.56 -1.70 0.91
C LYS A 62 11.40 -2.70 0.95
N GLU A 63 11.50 -3.71 1.81
CA GLU A 63 10.52 -4.74 2.09
C GLU A 63 9.24 -4.15 2.70
N ASP A 64 9.35 -3.10 3.52
CA ASP A 64 8.19 -2.41 4.11
C ASP A 64 7.26 -1.81 3.05
N LEU A 65 7.78 -1.47 1.87
CA LEU A 65 6.98 -1.01 0.73
C LEU A 65 6.16 -2.14 0.11
N VAL A 66 6.69 -3.36 0.11
CA VAL A 66 5.98 -4.56 -0.38
C VAL A 66 4.78 -4.81 0.53
N ASP A 67 5.01 -4.81 1.83
CA ASP A 67 3.94 -4.95 2.83
C ASP A 67 2.90 -3.84 2.69
N ALA A 68 3.34 -2.59 2.52
CA ALA A 68 2.42 -1.47 2.32
C ALA A 68 1.58 -1.60 1.04
N TRP A 69 2.16 -2.14 -0.03
CA TRP A 69 1.45 -2.37 -1.29
C TRP A 69 0.37 -3.44 -1.15
N PHE A 70 0.69 -4.58 -0.52
CA PHE A 70 -0.30 -5.62 -0.25
C PHE A 70 -1.36 -5.18 0.76
N GLU A 71 -0.97 -4.42 1.79
CA GLU A 71 -1.92 -3.83 2.74
C GLU A 71 -2.91 -2.90 2.03
N ARG A 72 -2.46 -2.15 1.00
CA ARG A 72 -3.37 -1.32 0.19
C ARG A 72 -4.38 -2.17 -0.60
N ALA A 73 -3.96 -3.31 -1.15
CA ALA A 73 -4.87 -4.25 -1.81
C ALA A 73 -5.87 -4.88 -0.82
N ASP A 74 -5.42 -5.21 0.39
CA ASP A 74 -6.29 -5.69 1.46
C ASP A 74 -7.32 -4.65 1.88
N ARG A 75 -6.90 -3.38 2.03
CA ARG A 75 -7.81 -2.26 2.31
C ARG A 75 -8.87 -2.12 1.21
N ALA A 76 -8.50 -2.27 -0.06
CA ALA A 76 -9.46 -2.22 -1.16
C ALA A 76 -10.48 -3.37 -1.10
N LEU A 77 -10.01 -4.59 -0.84
CA LEU A 77 -10.88 -5.76 -0.61
C LEU A 77 -11.84 -5.50 0.57
N LEU A 78 -11.31 -5.09 1.72
CA LEU A 78 -12.10 -4.86 2.94
C LEU A 78 -13.12 -3.74 2.75
N ALA A 79 -12.74 -2.66 2.07
CA ALA A 79 -13.63 -1.56 1.74
C ALA A 79 -14.78 -2.00 0.81
N ASP A 80 -14.50 -2.86 -0.17
CA ASP A 80 -15.54 -3.46 -1.02
C ASP A 80 -16.43 -4.44 -0.22
N ALA A 81 -15.83 -5.26 0.64
CA ALA A 81 -16.53 -6.22 1.48
C ALA A 81 -17.46 -5.58 2.53
N ALA A 82 -17.17 -4.36 2.95
CA ALA A 82 -18.00 -3.59 3.86
C ALA A 82 -19.33 -3.12 3.21
N ARG A 83 -19.39 -3.06 1.88
CA ARG A 83 -20.56 -2.54 1.14
C ARG A 83 -21.77 -3.47 1.25
N PRO A 84 -23.01 -2.95 1.34
CA PRO A 84 -24.21 -3.78 1.44
C PRO A 84 -24.38 -4.76 0.28
N GLU A 85 -24.02 -4.35 -0.93
CA GLU A 85 -24.13 -5.16 -2.15
C GLU A 85 -23.24 -6.40 -2.06
N PHE A 86 -22.09 -6.30 -1.37
CA PHE A 86 -21.21 -7.45 -1.15
C PHE A 86 -21.85 -8.46 -0.20
N LYS A 87 -22.55 -8.00 0.85
CA LYS A 87 -23.18 -8.87 1.86
C LYS A 87 -24.38 -9.64 1.30
N GLY A 88 -25.07 -9.08 0.31
CA GLY A 88 -26.19 -9.72 -0.38
C GLY A 88 -25.79 -10.84 -1.35
N LEU A 89 -24.50 -11.02 -1.63
CA LEU A 89 -24.02 -12.04 -2.58
C LEU A 89 -23.97 -13.45 -1.96
N PRO A 90 -24.20 -14.51 -2.76
CA PRO A 90 -23.92 -15.89 -2.35
C PRO A 90 -22.44 -16.08 -1.93
N PRO A 91 -22.13 -17.01 -1.01
CA PRO A 91 -20.77 -17.19 -0.49
C PRO A 91 -19.68 -17.35 -1.56
N ARG A 92 -19.93 -18.14 -2.61
CA ARG A 92 -18.99 -18.31 -3.73
C ARG A 92 -18.74 -16.99 -4.47
N ALA A 93 -19.79 -16.20 -4.70
CA ALA A 93 -19.68 -14.92 -5.38
C ALA A 93 -18.95 -13.87 -4.52
N ARG A 94 -19.09 -13.93 -3.19
CA ARG A 94 -18.33 -13.09 -2.24
C ARG A 94 -16.84 -13.38 -2.33
N LEU A 95 -16.45 -14.67 -2.28
CA LEU A 95 -15.05 -15.06 -2.40
C LEU A 95 -14.45 -14.61 -3.74
N HIS A 96 -15.15 -14.88 -4.84
CA HIS A 96 -14.73 -14.47 -6.18
C HIS A 96 -14.56 -12.95 -6.26
N ARG A 97 -15.55 -12.17 -5.80
CA ARG A 97 -15.47 -10.71 -5.81
C ARG A 97 -14.31 -10.20 -4.96
N ALA A 98 -14.12 -10.72 -3.75
CA ALA A 98 -13.02 -10.33 -2.87
C ALA A 98 -11.65 -10.55 -3.53
N ILE A 99 -11.41 -11.77 -4.03
CA ILE A 99 -10.16 -12.11 -4.74
C ILE A 99 -9.97 -11.20 -5.96
N MET A 100 -11.02 -10.99 -6.75
CA MET A 100 -10.93 -10.15 -7.95
C MET A 100 -10.75 -8.66 -7.65
N THR A 101 -11.22 -8.15 -6.52
CA THR A 101 -10.97 -6.78 -6.06
C THR A 101 -9.50 -6.61 -5.65
N TRP A 102 -8.98 -7.58 -4.89
CA TRP A 102 -7.58 -7.62 -4.49
C TRP A 102 -6.64 -7.71 -5.69
N LEU A 103 -6.88 -8.67 -6.60
CA LEU A 103 -6.10 -8.85 -7.83
C LEU A 103 -6.16 -7.63 -8.75
N ARG A 104 -7.32 -6.95 -8.86
CA ARG A 104 -7.41 -5.72 -9.67
C ARG A 104 -6.56 -4.59 -9.11
N THR A 105 -6.49 -4.49 -7.79
CA THR A 105 -5.66 -3.47 -7.13
C THR A 105 -4.19 -3.75 -7.44
N LEU A 106 -3.74 -4.99 -7.27
CA LEU A 106 -2.37 -5.37 -7.61
C LEU A 106 -2.04 -5.19 -9.11
N ALA A 107 -3.03 -5.40 -9.98
CA ALA A 107 -2.85 -5.28 -11.42
C ALA A 107 -2.57 -3.84 -11.88
N THR A 108 -2.84 -2.80 -11.09
CA THR A 108 -2.52 -1.41 -11.47
C THR A 108 -1.02 -1.18 -11.60
N HIS A 109 -0.21 -1.94 -10.85
CA HIS A 109 1.26 -1.97 -10.95
C HIS A 109 1.73 -3.41 -11.16
N ARG A 110 1.22 -4.04 -12.23
CA ARG A 110 1.49 -5.45 -12.57
C ARG A 110 2.98 -5.78 -12.70
N ARG A 111 3.79 -4.86 -13.21
CA ARG A 111 5.22 -5.10 -13.44
C ARG A 111 5.95 -5.05 -12.10
N ALA A 112 5.68 -4.02 -11.29
CA ALA A 112 6.24 -3.90 -9.95
C ALA A 112 5.83 -5.08 -9.07
N THR A 113 4.54 -5.43 -9.04
CA THR A 113 4.00 -6.56 -8.27
C THR A 113 4.69 -7.87 -8.64
N ARG A 114 4.85 -8.15 -9.93
CA ARG A 114 5.54 -9.37 -10.39
C ARG A 114 6.99 -9.40 -9.92
N GLN A 115 7.70 -8.27 -9.98
CA GLN A 115 9.09 -8.20 -9.54
C GLN A 115 9.21 -8.40 -8.02
N MET A 116 8.35 -7.77 -7.22
CA MET A 116 8.31 -7.96 -5.76
C MET A 116 8.15 -9.44 -5.39
N VAL A 117 7.19 -10.13 -6.03
CA VAL A 117 6.90 -11.54 -5.78
C VAL A 117 8.07 -12.44 -6.21
N LEU A 118 8.70 -12.16 -7.36
CA LEU A 118 9.85 -12.94 -7.82
C LEU A 118 11.05 -12.78 -6.88
N THR A 119 11.39 -11.55 -6.48
CA THR A 119 12.51 -11.30 -5.56
C THR A 119 12.32 -12.00 -4.21
N HIS A 120 11.09 -12.08 -3.69
CA HIS A 120 10.79 -12.78 -2.44
C HIS A 120 10.76 -14.32 -2.57
N LEU A 121 10.63 -14.85 -3.80
CA LEU A 121 10.57 -16.30 -4.07
C LEU A 121 11.89 -16.85 -4.63
N GLU A 122 12.94 -16.02 -4.77
CA GLU A 122 14.27 -16.51 -5.15
C GLU A 122 14.87 -17.34 -3.99
N PRO A 123 15.46 -18.54 -4.24
CA PRO A 123 15.88 -19.49 -3.19
C PRO A 123 17.04 -19.05 -2.27
N GLY A 124 17.41 -17.77 -2.26
CA GLY A 124 18.56 -17.23 -1.51
C GLY A 124 18.22 -16.53 -0.18
N HIS A 125 16.95 -16.52 0.26
CA HIS A 125 16.49 -15.85 1.48
C HIS A 125 16.09 -16.80 2.62
N VAL A 126 16.64 -18.02 2.67
CA VAL A 126 16.52 -18.94 3.84
C VAL A 126 17.90 -19.21 4.42
#